data_AF-A0A7H4PLP1-F1
#
_entry.id   AF-A0A7H4PLP1-F1
#
_cell.length_a   1.000
_cell.length_b   1.000
_cell.length_c   1.000
_cell.angle_alpha   90.00
_cell.angle_beta   90.00
_cell.angle_gamma   90.00
#
_symmetry.space_group_name_H-M   'P 1'
#
loop_
_entity.id
_entity.type
_entity.pdbx_description
1 polymer ?
#
loop_
_entity_poly.entity_id
_entity_poly.type
_entity_poly.pdbx_seq_one_letter_code
_entity_poly.pdbx_strand_id
1 'polypeptide(L)'
;MAVFTAVFTILMRKQIALLYNDNPEVVTLASQLMLLAAIYQISDSIQVIGSGILRGYKDHAFHLLYHLYRLLGIGTAERLPAGADRYRGTAHGPAGFWCGFIIGLTSAAVMMMLRMRFLAASAFQRHFTTRGALARHGSEVAIQTALISAAVFSSW
;
A
#
# COMPACT_ATOMS: atom_id res chain seq x y z
N MET A 1 13.05 -3.81 -7.55
CA MET A 1 12.65 -4.02 -8.96
C MET A 1 12.00 -2.79 -9.57
N ALA A 2 10.92 -2.25 -8.99
CA ALA A 2 10.19 -1.09 -9.54
C ALA A 2 11.05 0.16 -9.81
N VAL A 3 11.97 0.51 -8.90
CA VAL A 3 12.86 1.68 -9.09
C VAL A 3 13.81 1.46 -10.26
N PHE A 4 14.34 0.24 -10.41
CA PHE A 4 15.25 -0.11 -11.50
C PHE A 4 14.55 -0.03 -12.86
N THR A 5 13.32 -0.57 -12.97
CA THR A 5 12.53 -0.49 -14.20
C THR A 5 12.07 0.93 -14.51
N ALA A 6 11.74 1.73 -13.49
CA ALA A 6 11.40 3.14 -13.65
C ALA A 6 12.59 3.95 -14.18
N VAL A 7 13.79 3.76 -13.62
CA VAL A 7 15.02 4.41 -14.10
C VAL A 7 15.31 4.01 -15.55
N PHE A 8 15.23 2.71 -15.87
CA PHE A 8 15.42 2.23 -17.24
C PHE A 8 14.42 2.87 -18.23
N THR A 9 13.14 2.94 -17.84
CA THR A 9 12.06 3.53 -18.64
C THR A 9 12.31 5.02 -18.88
N ILE A 10 12.79 5.76 -17.88
CA ILE A 10 13.10 7.19 -18.02
C ILE A 10 14.27 7.42 -18.97
N LEU A 11 15.31 6.58 -18.90
CA LEU A 11 16.50 6.70 -19.75
C LEU A 11 16.21 6.32 -21.22
N MET A 12 15.39 5.29 -21.44
CA MET A 12 15.09 4.74 -22.76
C MET A 12 13.82 5.33 -23.42
N ARG A 13 13.12 6.27 -22.76
CA ARG A 13 11.79 6.76 -23.22
C ARG A 13 11.78 7.27 -24.66
N LYS A 14 12.83 7.98 -25.09
CA LYS A 14 12.90 8.54 -26.45
C LYS A 14 13.18 7.46 -27.48
N GLN A 15 14.10 6.53 -27.20
CA GLN A 15 14.41 5.42 -28.10
C GLN A 15 13.19 4.51 -28.29
N ILE A 16 12.43 4.24 -27.21
CA ILE A 16 11.22 3.43 -27.27
C ILE A 16 10.13 4.16 -28.06
N ALA A 17 9.94 5.46 -27.85
CA ALA A 17 8.95 6.24 -28.60
C ALA A 17 9.27 6.32 -30.10
N LEU A 18 10.55 6.50 -30.45
CA LEU A 18 11.03 6.52 -31.84
C LEU A 18 10.89 5.17 -32.56
N LEU A 19 10.86 4.05 -31.83
CA LEU A 19 10.63 2.74 -32.42
C LEU A 19 9.21 2.58 -32.99
N TYR A 20 8.24 3.31 -32.43
CA TYR A 20 6.82 3.20 -32.80
C TYR A 20 6.36 4.28 -33.77
N ASN A 21 7.00 5.45 -33.80
CA ASN A 21 6.60 6.54 -34.69
C ASN A 21 7.76 7.53 -34.87
N ASP A 22 7.95 8.03 -36.09
CA ASP A 22 8.94 9.06 -36.41
C ASP A 22 8.38 10.48 -36.26
N ASN A 23 7.06 10.65 -36.09
CA ASN A 23 6.46 11.97 -35.91
C ASN A 23 6.91 12.60 -34.57
N PRO A 24 7.60 13.75 -34.59
CA PRO A 24 8.15 14.38 -33.38
C PRO A 24 7.08 14.76 -32.35
N GLU A 25 5.84 15.07 -32.77
CA GLU A 25 4.75 15.38 -31.85
C GLU A 25 4.31 14.15 -31.06
N VAL A 26 4.15 13.01 -31.73
CA VAL A 26 3.73 11.75 -31.12
C VAL A 26 4.82 11.20 -30.20
N VAL A 27 6.08 11.28 -30.62
CA VAL A 27 7.25 10.87 -29.83
C VAL A 27 7.36 11.69 -28.53
N THR A 28 7.11 13.00 -28.62
CA THR A 28 7.14 13.89 -27.46
C THR A 28 6.04 13.55 -26.47
N LEU A 29 4.81 13.34 -26.95
CA LEU A 29 3.67 12.96 -26.11
C LEU A 29 3.89 11.58 -25.46
N ALA A 30 4.32 10.58 -26.23
CA ALA A 30 4.61 9.23 -25.72
C ALA A 30 5.72 9.27 -24.66
N SER A 31 6.79 10.03 -24.89
CA SER A 31 7.88 10.19 -23.92
C SER A 31 7.42 10.80 -22.59
N GLN A 32 6.47 11.75 -22.62
CA GLN A 32 5.86 12.33 -21.41
C GLN A 32 5.00 11.31 -20.66
N LEU A 33 4.20 10.52 -21.38
CA LEU A 33 3.38 9.45 -20.78
C LEU A 33 4.24 8.35 -20.16
N MET A 34 5.39 8.01 -20.75
CA MET A 34 6.34 7.06 -20.17
C MET A 34 6.96 7.56 -18.85
N LEU A 35 7.14 8.87 -18.69
CA LEU A 35 7.58 9.45 -17.41
C LEU A 35 6.52 9.27 -16.31
N LEU A 36 5.25 9.49 -16.66
CA LEU A 36 4.10 9.24 -15.78
C LEU A 36 4.00 7.74 -15.43
N ALA A 37 4.19 6.85 -16.40
CA ALA A 37 4.20 5.41 -16.20
C ALA A 37 5.33 4.94 -15.24
N ALA A 38 6.51 5.57 -15.30
CA ALA A 38 7.62 5.26 -14.39
C ALA A 38 7.27 5.58 -12.93
N ILE A 39 6.60 6.71 -12.67
CA ILE A 39 6.13 7.09 -11.33
C ILE A 39 5.01 6.15 -10.87
N TYR A 40 4.07 5.86 -11.78
CA TYR A 40 2.97 4.93 -11.53
C TYR A 40 3.47 3.55 -11.05
N GLN A 41 4.52 3.03 -11.67
CA GLN A 41 5.06 1.70 -11.37
C GLN A 41 5.55 1.56 -9.92
N ILE A 42 6.08 2.65 -9.33
CA ILE A 42 6.53 2.67 -7.93
C ILE A 42 5.32 2.55 -6.98
N SER A 43 4.28 3.36 -7.21
CA SER A 43 3.06 3.33 -6.40
C SER A 43 2.33 1.99 -6.48
N ASP A 44 2.24 1.40 -7.68
CA ASP A 44 1.62 0.10 -7.91
C ASP A 44 2.37 -1.03 -7.18
N SER A 45 3.71 -0.97 -7.15
CA SER A 45 4.52 -1.98 -6.47
C SER A 45 4.34 -1.98 -4.95
N ILE A 46 4.26 -0.79 -4.34
CA ILE A 46 3.97 -0.64 -2.90
C ILE A 46 2.59 -1.25 -2.59
N GLN A 47 1.64 -1.00 -3.48
CA GLN A 47 0.28 -1.51 -3.38
C GLN A 47 0.19 -3.03 -3.50
N VAL A 48 0.89 -3.65 -4.45
CA VAL A 48 0.93 -5.11 -4.62
C VAL A 48 1.55 -5.81 -3.40
N ILE A 49 2.70 -5.31 -2.94
CA ILE A 49 3.37 -5.85 -1.74
C ILE A 49 2.47 -5.72 -0.52
N GLY A 50 1.87 -4.54 -0.36
CA GLY A 50 1.02 -4.25 0.77
C GLY A 50 -0.24 -5.10 0.83
N SER A 51 -0.88 -5.32 -0.32
CA SER A 51 -1.97 -6.27 -0.46
C SER A 51 -1.55 -7.68 -0.05
N GLY A 52 -0.35 -8.15 -0.47
CA GLY A 52 0.20 -9.43 -0.04
C GLY A 52 0.32 -9.56 1.48
N ILE A 53 0.84 -8.53 2.15
CA ILE A 53 1.00 -8.51 3.61
C ILE A 53 -0.36 -8.63 4.31
N LEU A 54 -1.37 -7.85 3.89
CA LEU A 54 -2.69 -7.86 4.52
C LEU A 54 -3.42 -9.20 4.37
N ARG A 55 -3.22 -9.91 3.25
CA ARG A 55 -3.73 -11.28 3.09
C ARG A 55 -3.09 -12.25 4.08
N GLY A 56 -1.80 -12.05 4.40
CA GLY A 56 -1.11 -12.81 5.45
C GLY A 56 -1.71 -12.60 6.84
N TYR A 57 -2.24 -11.40 7.13
CA TYR A 57 -2.94 -11.09 8.38
C TYR A 57 -4.42 -11.51 8.40
N LYS A 58 -4.95 -12.11 7.33
CA LYS A 58 -6.37 -12.50 7.18
C LYS A 58 -7.37 -11.33 7.34
N ASP A 59 -6.94 -10.09 7.12
CA ASP A 59 -7.84 -8.92 7.13
C ASP A 59 -8.48 -8.75 5.73
N HIS A 60 -9.63 -9.40 5.52
CA HIS A 60 -10.36 -9.41 4.25
C HIS A 60 -11.19 -8.14 4.00
N ALA A 61 -11.64 -7.47 5.06
CA ALA A 61 -12.52 -6.30 4.97
C ALA A 61 -11.78 -5.08 4.39
N PHE A 62 -10.52 -4.90 4.76
CA PHE A 62 -9.69 -3.82 4.19
C PHE A 62 -9.37 -4.06 2.71
N HIS A 63 -9.28 -5.32 2.30
CA HIS A 63 -9.00 -5.72 0.92
C HIS A 63 -10.10 -5.29 -0.07
N LEU A 64 -11.35 -5.34 0.38
CA LEU A 64 -12.53 -4.93 -0.39
C LEU A 64 -12.62 -3.41 -0.49
N LEU A 65 -12.42 -2.69 0.63
CA LEU A 65 -12.41 -1.22 0.65
C LEU A 65 -11.29 -0.64 -0.24
N TYR A 66 -10.14 -1.33 -0.28
CA TYR A 66 -9.02 -1.00 -1.16
C TYR A 66 -9.34 -1.12 -2.66
N HIS A 67 -10.03 -2.19 -3.08
CA HIS A 67 -10.47 -2.34 -4.47
C HIS A 67 -11.49 -1.27 -4.88
N LEU A 68 -12.41 -0.93 -3.97
CA LEU A 68 -13.38 0.15 -4.17
C LEU A 68 -12.70 1.52 -4.30
N TYR A 69 -11.63 1.78 -3.53
CA TYR A 69 -10.87 3.03 -3.62
C TYR A 69 -10.09 3.15 -4.94
N ARG A 70 -9.55 2.04 -5.47
CA ARG A 70 -8.96 2.04 -6.83
C ARG A 70 -9.98 2.42 -7.89
N LEU A 71 -11.22 1.94 -7.80
CA LEU A 71 -12.32 2.36 -8.69
C LEU A 71 -12.65 3.85 -8.55
N LEU A 72 -12.60 4.41 -7.34
CA LEU A 72 -12.83 5.84 -7.11
C LEU A 72 -11.72 6.74 -7.67
N GLY A 73 -10.46 6.25 -7.71
CA GLY A 73 -9.35 6.92 -8.38
C GLY A 73 -9.53 7.02 -9.91
N ILE A 74 -10.22 6.05 -10.53
CA ILE A 74 -10.68 6.14 -11.92
C ILE A 74 -11.71 7.28 -12.03
N GLY A 75 -12.61 7.38 -11.05
CA GLY A 75 -13.65 8.41 -10.95
C GLY A 75 -13.16 9.84 -10.72
N THR A 76 -11.92 10.03 -10.23
CA THR A 76 -11.28 11.35 -10.12
C THR A 76 -10.41 11.68 -11.32
N ALA A 77 -9.83 10.67 -11.99
CA ALA A 77 -9.06 10.83 -13.23
C ALA A 77 -9.89 11.39 -14.39
N GLU A 78 -11.20 11.09 -14.42
CA GLU A 78 -12.14 11.70 -15.38
C GLU A 78 -12.64 13.09 -14.96
N ARG A 79 -12.65 13.41 -13.66
CA ARG A 79 -13.13 14.70 -13.13
C ARG A 79 -12.07 15.80 -13.10
N LEU A 80 -10.80 15.48 -12.95
CA LEU A 80 -9.72 16.49 -12.93
C LEU A 80 -9.57 17.24 -14.27
N PRO A 81 -9.56 16.57 -15.44
CA PRO A 81 -9.54 17.24 -16.74
C PRO A 81 -10.81 18.06 -17.02
N ALA A 82 -11.97 17.61 -16.51
CA ALA A 82 -13.25 18.28 -16.72
C ALA A 82 -13.50 19.47 -15.76
N GLY A 83 -12.92 19.44 -14.56
CA GLY A 83 -13.22 20.38 -13.48
C GLY A 83 -12.21 21.52 -13.29
N ALA A 84 -10.94 21.34 -13.69
CA ALA A 84 -9.88 22.35 -13.52
C ALA A 84 -9.79 23.36 -14.67
N ASP A 85 -10.30 23.01 -15.86
CA ASP A 85 -10.09 23.79 -17.08
C ASP A 85 -11.31 24.60 -17.55
N ARG A 86 -12.43 24.60 -16.81
CA ARG A 86 -13.53 25.55 -17.10
C ARG A 86 -13.10 27.02 -16.89
N TYR A 87 -12.00 27.25 -16.16
CA TYR A 87 -11.48 28.59 -15.82
C TYR A 87 -10.07 28.88 -16.37
N ARG A 88 -9.32 27.92 -16.93
CA ARG A 88 -7.94 28.16 -17.45
C ARG A 88 -7.66 27.70 -18.88
N GLY A 89 -8.60 27.10 -19.60
CA GLY A 89 -8.53 27.01 -21.07
C GLY A 89 -7.39 26.17 -21.66
N THR A 90 -6.65 25.41 -20.86
CA THR A 90 -5.62 24.48 -21.35
C THR A 90 -6.15 23.07 -21.26
N ALA A 91 -6.60 22.47 -22.36
CA ALA A 91 -6.95 21.05 -22.36
C ALA A 91 -5.70 20.23 -22.04
N HIS A 92 -5.49 19.88 -20.77
CA HIS A 92 -4.49 18.91 -20.37
C HIS A 92 -4.98 17.58 -20.95
N GLY A 93 -4.46 17.20 -22.13
CA GLY A 93 -4.89 16.02 -22.88
C GLY A 93 -4.64 14.72 -22.11
N PRO A 94 -4.16 13.65 -22.76
CA PRO A 94 -3.95 12.36 -22.08
C PRO A 94 -3.15 12.46 -20.77
N ALA A 95 -2.19 13.38 -20.68
CA ALA A 95 -1.38 13.59 -19.47
C ALA A 95 -2.19 13.96 -18.20
N GLY A 96 -3.27 14.74 -18.32
CA GLY A 96 -4.10 15.16 -17.18
C GLY A 96 -4.84 13.97 -16.53
N PHE A 97 -5.32 13.05 -17.36
CA PHE A 97 -5.92 11.79 -16.92
C PHE A 97 -4.91 10.94 -16.13
N TRP A 98 -3.70 10.77 -16.65
CA TRP A 98 -2.65 9.99 -15.98
C TRP A 98 -2.20 10.60 -14.65
N CYS A 99 -2.13 11.94 -14.56
CA CYS A 99 -1.84 12.62 -13.29
C CYS A 99 -2.92 12.35 -12.22
N GLY A 100 -4.21 12.45 -12.58
CA GLY A 100 -5.30 12.13 -11.66
C GLY A 100 -5.27 10.69 -11.17
N PHE A 101 -4.93 9.76 -12.08
CA PHE A 101 -4.77 8.34 -11.77
C PHE A 101 -3.63 8.11 -10.76
N ILE A 102 -2.46 8.72 -10.98
CA ILE A 102 -1.30 8.58 -10.09
C ILE A 102 -1.61 9.14 -8.69
N ILE A 103 -2.30 10.29 -8.61
CA ILE A 103 -2.69 10.88 -7.32
C ILE A 103 -3.62 9.92 -6.55
N GLY A 104 -4.63 9.36 -7.24
CA GLY A 104 -5.56 8.39 -6.64
C GLY A 104 -4.88 7.12 -6.16
N LEU A 105 -3.89 6.59 -6.91
CA LEU A 105 -3.11 5.44 -6.45
C LEU A 105 -2.19 5.79 -5.29
N THR A 106 -1.58 6.97 -5.31
CA THR A 106 -0.63 7.39 -4.27
C THR A 106 -1.34 7.59 -2.93
N SER A 107 -2.52 8.22 -2.93
CA SER A 107 -3.34 8.33 -1.71
C SER A 107 -3.76 6.95 -1.18
N ALA A 108 -4.10 6.01 -2.06
CA ALA A 108 -4.41 4.63 -1.69
C ALA A 108 -3.21 3.93 -1.02
N ALA A 109 -2.02 4.07 -1.61
CA ALA A 109 -0.78 3.52 -1.08
C ALA A 109 -0.46 4.07 0.33
N VAL A 110 -0.63 5.38 0.53
CA VAL A 110 -0.45 6.02 1.85
C VAL A 110 -1.44 5.46 2.87
N MET A 111 -2.72 5.37 2.52
CA MET A 111 -3.75 4.85 3.44
C MET A 111 -3.49 3.39 3.84
N MET A 112 -3.02 2.57 2.89
CA MET A 112 -2.64 1.18 3.17
C MET A 112 -1.40 1.09 4.07
N MET A 113 -0.40 1.94 3.86
CA MET A 113 0.78 2.01 4.73
C MET A 113 0.42 2.42 6.16
N LEU A 114 -0.49 3.38 6.33
CA LEU A 114 -1.01 3.77 7.64
C LEU A 114 -1.72 2.59 8.32
N ARG A 115 -2.61 1.88 7.62
CA ARG A 115 -3.31 0.70 8.16
C ARG A 115 -2.35 -0.38 8.63
N MET A 116 -1.28 -0.65 7.89
CA MET A 116 -0.27 -1.62 8.31
C MET A 116 0.41 -1.23 9.61
N ARG A 117 0.75 0.05 9.77
CA ARG A 117 1.37 0.54 11.01
C ARG A 117 0.44 0.36 12.21
N PHE A 118 -0.85 0.65 12.03
CA PHE A 118 -1.86 0.40 13.07
C PHE A 118 -1.98 -1.09 13.43
N LEU A 119 -1.99 -1.97 12.42
CA LEU A 119 -2.10 -3.41 12.65
C LEU A 119 -0.84 -3.98 13.32
N ALA A 120 0.35 -3.54 12.89
CA ALA A 120 1.62 -3.93 13.50
C ALA A 120 1.70 -3.51 14.98
N ALA A 121 1.29 -2.28 15.31
CA ALA A 121 1.22 -1.81 16.70
C ALA A 121 0.22 -2.64 17.53
N SER A 122 -0.95 -2.93 16.96
CA SER A 122 -1.99 -3.73 17.63
C SER A 122 -1.54 -5.18 17.88
N ALA A 123 -0.83 -5.77 16.93
CA ALA A 123 -0.29 -7.13 17.05
C ALA A 123 0.79 -7.22 18.13
N PHE A 124 1.68 -6.21 18.19
CA PHE A 124 2.71 -6.11 19.23
C PHE A 124 2.08 -6.08 20.63
N GLN A 125 1.06 -5.23 20.82
CA GLN A 125 0.40 -5.07 22.11
C GLN A 125 -0.29 -6.36 22.58
N ARG A 126 -0.93 -7.10 21.66
CA ARG A 126 -1.52 -8.41 21.97
C ARG A 126 -0.48 -9.41 22.44
N HIS A 127 0.70 -9.46 21.81
CA HIS A 127 1.75 -10.39 22.19
C HIS A 127 2.26 -10.16 23.63
N PHE A 128 2.38 -8.90 24.06
CA PHE A 128 2.74 -8.59 25.46
C PHE A 128 1.63 -8.94 26.45
N THR A 129 0.38 -8.65 26.11
CA THR A 129 -0.75 -8.99 26.97
C THR A 129 -0.89 -10.50 27.15
N THR A 130 -0.77 -11.28 26.07
CA THR A 130 -0.88 -12.75 26.16
C THR A 130 0.30 -13.35 26.93
N ARG A 131 1.54 -12.89 26.71
CA ARG A 131 2.70 -13.35 27.48
C ARG A 131 2.59 -12.99 28.97
N GLY A 132 2.13 -11.79 29.29
CA GLY A 132 1.89 -11.37 30.67
C GLY A 132 0.77 -12.16 31.35
N ALA A 133 -0.28 -12.54 30.62
CA ALA A 133 -1.33 -13.40 31.13
C ALA A 133 -0.84 -14.84 31.39
N LEU A 134 -0.08 -15.42 30.46
CA LEU A 134 0.50 -16.77 30.62
C LEU A 134 1.53 -16.83 31.76
N ALA A 135 2.36 -15.80 31.92
CA ALA A 135 3.33 -15.73 33.02
C ALA A 135 2.63 -15.67 34.39
N ARG A 136 1.57 -14.86 34.52
CA ARG A 136 0.77 -14.80 35.75
C ARG A 136 0.05 -16.11 36.04
N HIS A 137 -0.58 -16.71 35.04
CA HIS A 137 -1.25 -17.99 35.22
C HIS A 137 -0.26 -19.10 35.61
N GLY A 138 0.92 -19.15 34.99
CA GLY A 138 1.98 -20.09 35.37
C GLY A 138 2.48 -19.90 36.80
N SER A 139 2.59 -18.66 37.28
CA SER A 139 2.98 -18.37 38.66
C SER A 139 1.91 -18.80 39.68
N GLU A 140 0.63 -18.60 39.39
CA GLU A 140 -0.46 -19.05 40.26
C GLU A 140 -0.50 -20.57 40.39
N VAL A 141 -0.35 -21.29 39.28
CA VAL A 141 -0.31 -22.75 39.28
C VAL A 141 0.91 -23.27 40.05
N ALA A 142 2.07 -22.65 39.90
CA ALA A 142 3.27 -23.02 40.65
C ALA A 142 3.09 -22.82 42.17
N ILE A 143 2.47 -21.71 42.59
CA ILE A 143 2.17 -21.44 44.00
C ILE A 143 1.17 -22.47 44.55
N GLN A 144 0.09 -22.76 43.83
CA GLN A 144 -0.88 -23.78 44.25
C GLN A 144 -0.23 -25.16 44.40
N THR A 145 0.64 -25.54 43.46
CA THR A 145 1.35 -26.83 43.50
C THR A 145 2.31 -26.91 44.69
N ALA A 146 3.01 -25.82 45.00
CA ALA A 146 3.90 -25.73 46.17
C ALA A 146 3.13 -25.80 47.50
N LEU A 147 1.99 -25.11 47.60
CA LEU A 147 1.12 -25.14 48.78
C LEU A 147 0.55 -26.54 49.02
N ILE A 148 0.08 -27.22 47.98
CA ILE A 148 -0.40 -28.61 48.07
C ILE A 148 0.72 -29.53 48.55
N SER A 149 1.92 -29.39 47.96
CA SER A 149 3.09 -30.20 48.35
C SER A 149 3.50 -29.97 49.80
N ALA A 150 3.47 -28.71 50.27
CA ALA A 150 3.77 -28.36 51.66
C ALA A 150 2.72 -28.91 52.64
N ALA A 151 1.43 -28.82 52.30
CA ALA A 151 0.34 -29.34 53.13
C ALA A 151 0.42 -30.86 53.28
N VAL A 152 0.73 -31.59 52.20
CA VAL A 152 0.94 -33.04 52.22
C VAL A 152 2.15 -33.38 53.10
N PHE A 153 3.26 -32.64 53.02
CA PHE A 153 4.45 -32.89 53.83
C PHE A 153 4.21 -32.66 55.33
N SER A 154 3.37 -31.69 55.71
CA SER A 154 3.02 -31.41 57.12
C SER A 154 2.02 -32.39 57.75
N SER A 155 1.41 -33.29 56.95
CA SER A 155 0.46 -34.30 57.42
C SER A 155 1.09 -35.67 57.74
N TRP A 156 2.42 -35.78 57.63
CA TRP A 156 3.24 -36.92 58.07
C TRP A 156 4.04 -36.53 59.32
#